data_AF-A0A081GJH9-F1
#
_entry.id   AF-A0A081GJH9-F1
#
_cell.length_a   1.000
_cell.length_b   1.000
_cell.length_c   1.000
_cell.angle_alpha   90.00
_cell.angle_beta   90.00
_cell.angle_gamma   90.00
#
_symmetry.space_group_name_H-M   'P 1'
#
loop_
_entity.id
_entity.type
_entity.pdbx_description
1 polymer ?
#
loop_
_entity_poly.entity_id
_entity_poly.type
_entity_poly.pdbx_seq_one_letter_code
_entity_poly.pdbx_strand_id
1 'polypeptide(L)'
;MLALLLTGCVPAAQRPSGWVYPLPRHQPDDGLAVVTRPGGEGLHIWIETDTSRPGTCRPRWIPDAARLRGGNGPRPTSFGLAPRQEFFQAQERGRVRVALRRQAEGLCRQRAPRSVFVWDPPPRSTADYRPPDLPLLEEPDLLSDPRAIRRAEKRLLGLPLTPEDLEEPPQPHPGGT
;
A
#
# COMPACT_ATOMS: atom_id res chain seq x y z
N MET A 1 51.91 16.14 23.09
CA MET A 1 52.06 14.97 22.19
C MET A 1 50.90 14.03 22.49
N LEU A 2 49.83 14.13 21.71
CA LEU A 2 49.46 13.27 20.55
C LEU A 2 48.48 12.16 20.99
N ALA A 3 47.21 12.53 21.07
CA ALA A 3 46.10 11.58 21.22
C ALA A 3 45.88 10.88 19.87
N LEU A 4 46.19 9.58 19.81
CA LEU A 4 45.88 8.74 18.65
C LEU A 4 44.37 8.54 18.56
N LEU A 5 43.74 9.19 17.60
CA LEU A 5 42.38 8.91 17.16
C LEU A 5 42.39 7.58 16.38
N LEU A 6 41.94 6.50 17.03
CA LEU A 6 41.69 5.21 16.40
C LEU A 6 40.47 5.31 15.46
N THR A 7 40.69 5.71 14.21
CA THR A 7 39.68 5.60 13.15
C THR A 7 39.60 4.14 12.69
N GLY A 8 38.74 3.35 13.32
CA GLY A 8 38.46 1.98 12.90
C GLY A 8 37.74 1.95 11.54
N CYS A 9 38.35 1.31 10.54
CA CYS A 9 37.73 1.06 9.25
C CYS A 9 36.59 0.03 9.41
N VAL A 10 35.33 0.49 9.40
CA VAL A 10 34.17 -0.41 9.28
C VAL A 10 34.25 -1.15 7.94
N PRO A 11 34.26 -2.50 7.93
CA PRO A 11 34.28 -3.30 6.70
C PRO A 11 33.18 -2.88 5.74
N ALA A 12 33.46 -2.83 4.44
CA ALA A 12 32.49 -2.41 3.42
C ALA A 12 31.17 -3.21 3.47
N ALA A 13 31.24 -4.50 3.85
CA ALA A 13 30.07 -5.37 4.03
C ALA A 13 29.13 -4.95 5.19
N GLN A 14 29.63 -4.16 6.14
CA GLN A 14 28.88 -3.66 7.29
C GLN A 14 28.32 -2.25 7.08
N ARG A 15 28.51 -1.65 5.89
CA ARG A 15 27.91 -0.35 5.56
C ARG A 15 26.56 -0.58 4.89
N PRO A 16 25.53 0.21 5.22
CA PRO A 16 24.32 0.23 4.41
C PRO A 16 24.71 0.67 3.00
N SER A 17 24.49 -0.20 2.00
CA SER A 17 24.82 0.12 0.60
C SER A 17 24.06 1.36 0.13
N GLY A 18 22.88 1.60 0.72
CA GLY A 18 22.03 2.71 0.35
C GLY A 18 21.44 2.54 -1.05
N TRP A 19 21.51 1.34 -1.62
CA TRP A 19 21.02 1.11 -2.97
C TRP A 19 19.52 1.37 -3.05
N VAL A 20 19.14 2.06 -4.11
CA VAL A 20 17.75 2.35 -4.45
C VAL A 20 17.58 1.99 -5.90
N TYR A 21 16.74 1.01 -6.18
CA TYR A 21 16.55 0.49 -7.54
C TYR A 21 15.14 -0.04 -7.75
N PRO A 22 14.63 -0.03 -9.01
CA PRO A 22 13.36 -0.65 -9.36
C PRO A 22 13.32 -2.12 -8.92
N LEU A 23 12.27 -2.50 -8.20
CA LEU A 23 12.02 -3.90 -7.84
C LEU A 23 10.54 -4.19 -8.10
N PRO A 24 10.19 -4.76 -9.26
CA PRO A 24 8.81 -5.09 -9.58
C PRO A 24 8.19 -6.06 -8.57
N ARG A 25 6.92 -5.85 -8.24
CA ARG A 25 6.06 -6.81 -7.55
C ARG A 25 5.27 -7.65 -8.54
N HIS A 26 4.58 -7.02 -9.48
CA HIS A 26 3.79 -7.70 -10.51
C HIS A 26 4.12 -7.20 -11.92
N GLN A 27 4.40 -5.90 -12.07
CA GLN A 27 4.71 -5.28 -13.35
C GLN A 27 5.86 -4.27 -13.22
N PRO A 28 6.49 -3.86 -14.32
CA PRO A 28 7.51 -2.82 -14.26
C PRO A 28 6.97 -1.54 -13.58
N ASP A 29 7.83 -0.87 -12.82
CA ASP A 29 7.57 0.39 -12.12
C ASP A 29 6.57 0.36 -10.94
N ASP A 30 6.07 -0.81 -10.52
CA ASP A 30 5.15 -0.93 -9.37
C ASP A 30 5.83 -1.16 -8.01
N GLY A 31 7.17 -1.11 -7.98
CA GLY A 31 7.91 -1.35 -6.75
C GLY A 31 9.33 -0.80 -6.76
N LEU A 32 9.81 -0.48 -5.55
CA LEU A 32 11.12 0.12 -5.31
C LEU A 32 11.82 -0.58 -4.14
N ALA A 33 13.01 -1.10 -4.38
CA ALA A 33 13.90 -1.57 -3.33
C ALA A 33 14.68 -0.39 -2.73
N VAL A 34 14.70 -0.31 -1.40
CA VAL A 34 15.49 0.67 -0.64
C VAL A 34 16.32 -0.10 0.38
N VAL A 35 17.61 -0.27 0.11
CA VAL A 35 18.52 -0.95 1.03
C VAL A 35 18.96 0.04 2.12
N THR A 36 18.56 -0.23 3.36
CA THR A 36 18.77 0.68 4.50
C THR A 36 19.75 0.13 5.53
N ARG A 37 20.07 -1.18 5.47
CA ARG A 37 20.91 -1.87 6.45
C ARG A 37 22.00 -2.72 5.76
N PRO A 38 23.04 -3.11 6.52
CA PRO A 38 24.05 -4.07 6.04
C PRO A 38 23.43 -5.40 5.64
N GLY A 39 24.17 -6.21 4.86
CA GLY A 39 23.67 -7.52 4.40
C GLY A 39 22.54 -7.46 3.36
N GLY A 40 22.24 -6.27 2.81
CA GLY A 40 21.20 -6.09 1.80
C GLY A 40 19.78 -6.03 2.38
N GLU A 41 19.66 -5.74 3.67
CA GLU A 41 18.35 -5.58 4.29
C GLU A 41 17.79 -4.17 4.07
N GLY A 42 16.46 -4.07 3.99
CA GLY A 42 15.81 -2.79 3.74
C GLY A 42 14.30 -2.88 3.60
N LEU A 43 13.77 -2.06 2.70
CA LEU A 43 12.36 -1.96 2.39
C LEU A 43 12.11 -2.29 0.92
N HIS A 44 10.99 -2.94 0.66
CA HIS A 44 10.37 -2.99 -0.66
C HIS A 44 9.10 -2.15 -0.59
N ILE A 45 9.15 -0.97 -1.20
CA ILE A 45 8.05 -0.02 -1.26
C ILE A 45 7.20 -0.33 -2.49
N TRP A 46 5.89 -0.51 -2.30
CA TRP A 46 4.94 -0.70 -3.39
C TRP A 46 4.38 0.62 -3.86
N ILE A 47 4.15 0.71 -5.17
CA ILE A 47 3.67 1.92 -5.82
C ILE A 47 2.39 1.55 -6.55
N GLU A 48 1.32 2.27 -6.23
CA GLU A 48 0.04 2.15 -6.91
C GLU A 48 -0.31 3.48 -7.59
N THR A 49 -1.33 3.44 -8.43
CA THR A 49 -1.84 4.63 -9.14
C THR A 49 -3.28 4.89 -8.76
N ASP A 50 -3.63 6.16 -8.62
CA ASP A 50 -5.00 6.63 -8.56
C ASP A 50 -5.38 7.30 -9.88
N THR A 51 -6.37 6.70 -10.56
CA THR A 51 -6.96 7.18 -11.82
C THR A 51 -8.45 7.49 -11.66
N SER A 52 -8.92 7.70 -10.43
CA SER A 52 -10.31 8.02 -10.11
C SER A 52 -10.80 9.31 -10.79
N ARG A 53 -9.90 10.27 -11.05
CA ARG A 53 -10.22 11.49 -11.81
C ARG A 53 -9.91 11.30 -13.29
N PRO A 54 -10.90 11.47 -14.20
CA PRO A 54 -10.68 11.36 -15.63
C PRO A 54 -9.52 12.23 -16.12
N GLY A 55 -8.68 11.67 -17.00
CA GLY A 55 -7.55 12.37 -17.62
C GLY A 55 -6.36 12.63 -16.68
N THR A 56 -6.40 12.21 -15.41
CA THR A 56 -5.31 12.38 -14.45
C THR A 56 -4.88 11.03 -13.88
N CYS A 57 -3.57 10.81 -13.80
CA CYS A 57 -2.98 9.71 -13.05
C CYS A 57 -2.02 10.26 -12.01
N ARG A 58 -2.19 9.87 -10.75
CA ARG A 58 -1.32 10.24 -9.63
C ARG A 58 -0.86 9.00 -8.88
N PRO A 59 0.26 9.03 -8.14
CA PRO A 59 0.59 7.92 -7.25
C PRO A 59 -0.47 7.77 -6.16
N ARG A 60 -0.75 6.52 -5.77
CA ARG A 60 -1.52 6.17 -4.59
C ARG A 60 -0.55 5.56 -3.58
N TRP A 61 -0.35 6.24 -2.47
CA TRP A 61 0.64 5.83 -1.48
C TRP A 61 0.08 4.86 -0.46
N ILE A 62 0.81 3.78 -0.21
CA ILE A 62 0.56 2.82 0.87
C ILE A 62 1.85 2.76 1.70
N PRO A 63 1.88 3.32 2.92
CA PRO A 63 3.09 3.38 3.74
C PRO A 63 3.50 2.03 4.36
N ASP A 64 2.71 0.98 4.12
CA ASP A 64 2.94 -0.39 4.59
C ASP A 64 3.90 -1.14 3.65
N ALA A 65 5.18 -0.74 3.66
CA ALA A 65 6.23 -1.38 2.87
C ALA A 65 6.56 -2.79 3.38
N ALA A 66 7.00 -3.69 2.50
CA ALA A 66 7.50 -5.00 2.92
C ALA A 66 8.96 -4.93 3.38
N ARG A 67 9.41 -5.87 4.23
CA ARG A 67 10.85 -6.01 4.51
C ARG A 67 11.55 -6.57 3.28
N LEU A 68 12.75 -6.07 3.01
CA LEU A 68 13.64 -6.56 1.97
C LEU A 68 14.82 -7.31 2.60
N ARG A 69 15.17 -8.47 2.06
CA ARG A 69 16.41 -9.21 2.35
C ARG A 69 17.16 -9.47 1.05
N GLY A 70 18.49 -9.47 1.11
CA GLY A 70 19.32 -9.79 -0.04
C GLY A 70 19.28 -8.74 -1.15
N GLY A 71 18.95 -7.49 -0.82
CA GLY A 71 18.88 -6.36 -1.75
C GLY A 71 20.20 -5.96 -2.41
N ASN A 72 21.33 -6.50 -1.94
CA ASN A 72 22.63 -6.35 -2.59
C ASN A 72 22.95 -7.52 -3.54
N GLY A 73 22.09 -8.53 -3.60
CA GLY A 73 22.26 -9.75 -4.39
C GLY A 73 21.30 -9.81 -5.58
N PRO A 74 21.46 -10.84 -6.43
CA PRO A 74 20.69 -10.98 -7.67
C PRO A 74 19.22 -11.41 -7.44
N ARG A 75 18.88 -11.86 -6.23
CA ARG A 75 17.56 -12.39 -5.87
C ARG A 75 17.07 -11.77 -4.56
N PRO A 76 16.73 -10.47 -4.54
CA PRO A 76 16.10 -9.87 -3.38
C PRO A 76 14.78 -10.55 -3.06
N THR A 77 14.45 -10.67 -1.78
CA THR A 77 13.18 -11.26 -1.33
C THR A 77 12.45 -10.29 -0.43
N SER A 78 11.13 -10.22 -0.62
CA SER A 78 10.23 -9.43 0.21
C SER A 78 9.53 -10.32 1.22
N PHE A 79 9.40 -9.88 2.48
CA PHE A 79 8.76 -10.65 3.53
C PHE A 79 8.18 -9.75 4.61
N GLY A 80 7.03 -10.11 5.19
CA GLY A 80 6.39 -9.36 6.27
C GLY A 80 6.14 -7.88 5.95
N LEU A 81 5.60 -7.17 6.95
CA LEU A 81 5.42 -5.72 6.87
C LEU A 81 6.50 -5.02 7.70
N ALA A 82 7.02 -3.92 7.17
CA ALA A 82 7.84 -2.99 7.91
C ALA A 82 6.95 -1.97 8.64
N PRO A 83 7.37 -1.45 9.80
CA PRO A 83 6.73 -0.30 10.42
C PRO A 83 6.68 0.89 9.46
N ARG A 84 5.53 1.59 9.41
CA ARG A 84 5.34 2.80 8.58
C ARG A 84 6.41 3.86 8.83
N GLN A 85 6.93 3.94 10.05
CA GLN A 85 8.02 4.86 10.41
C GLN A 85 9.26 4.66 9.52
N GLU A 86 9.57 3.44 9.13
CA GLU A 86 10.74 3.18 8.27
C GLU A 86 10.50 3.63 6.83
N PHE A 87 9.26 3.54 6.34
CA PHE A 87 8.87 4.11 5.05
C PHE A 87 9.01 5.64 5.08
N PHE A 88 8.55 6.30 6.14
CA PHE A 88 8.70 7.75 6.31
C PHE A 88 10.17 8.16 6.35
N GLN A 89 11.00 7.48 7.15
CA GLN A 89 12.44 7.74 7.24
C GLN A 89 13.17 7.49 5.91
N ALA A 90 12.78 6.47 5.16
CA ALA A 90 13.37 6.19 3.85
C ALA A 90 13.18 7.37 2.88
N GLN A 91 12.03 8.05 2.96
CA GLN A 91 11.69 9.18 2.10
C GLN A 91 12.40 10.48 2.43
N GLU A 92 13.00 10.61 3.62
CA GLU A 92 13.85 11.75 3.95
C GLU A 92 15.06 11.82 2.99
N ARG A 93 15.47 10.66 2.45
CA ARG A 93 16.54 10.55 1.46
C ARG A 93 16.07 11.02 0.08
N GLY A 94 16.68 12.08 -0.45
CA GLY A 94 16.34 12.64 -1.75
C GLY A 94 16.32 11.63 -2.92
N ARG A 95 17.27 10.70 -2.94
CA ARG A 95 17.32 9.63 -3.95
C ARG A 95 16.09 8.72 -3.97
N VAL A 96 15.49 8.46 -2.80
CA VAL A 96 14.29 7.64 -2.69
C VAL A 96 13.11 8.39 -3.29
N ARG A 97 12.94 9.68 -2.96
CA ARG A 97 11.86 10.50 -3.55
C ARG A 97 11.96 10.63 -5.07
N VAL A 98 13.17 10.82 -5.59
CA VAL A 98 13.41 10.88 -7.05
C VAL A 98 13.07 9.54 -7.71
N ALA A 99 13.50 8.42 -7.12
CA ALA A 99 13.19 7.10 -7.64
C ALA A 99 11.70 6.80 -7.58
N LEU A 100 11.03 7.09 -6.46
CA LEU A 100 9.57 6.95 -6.31
C LEU A 100 8.81 7.75 -7.37
N ARG A 101 9.22 8.99 -7.66
CA ARG A 101 8.62 9.80 -8.73
C ARG A 101 8.76 9.16 -10.10
N ARG A 102 9.97 8.68 -10.43
CA ARG A 102 10.22 8.01 -11.73
C ARG A 102 9.39 6.76 -11.89
N GLN A 103 9.32 5.92 -10.86
CA GLN A 103 8.54 4.69 -10.88
C GLN A 103 7.02 5.00 -10.96
N ALA A 104 6.51 5.93 -10.14
CA ALA A 104 5.11 6.36 -10.24
C ALA A 104 4.73 6.89 -11.64
N GLU A 105 5.61 7.69 -12.26
CA GLU A 105 5.40 8.20 -13.61
C GLU A 105 5.43 7.09 -14.67
N GLY A 106 6.35 6.13 -14.54
CA GLY A 106 6.42 4.95 -15.40
C GLY A 106 5.16 4.10 -15.30
N LEU A 107 4.71 3.83 -14.07
CA LEU A 107 3.50 3.07 -13.79
C LEU A 107 2.25 3.75 -14.34
N CYS A 108 2.14 5.08 -14.18
CA CYS A 108 1.05 5.86 -14.77
C CYS A 108 1.01 5.77 -16.30
N ARG A 109 2.17 5.84 -16.97
CA ARG A 109 2.26 5.69 -18.43
C ARG A 109 1.77 4.33 -18.90
N GLN A 110 2.04 3.27 -18.14
CA GLN A 110 1.59 1.92 -18.45
C GLN A 110 0.09 1.73 -18.20
N ARG A 111 -0.42 2.16 -17.05
CA ARG A 111 -1.81 1.91 -16.63
C ARG A 111 -2.83 2.89 -17.20
N ALA A 112 -2.42 4.12 -17.47
CA ALA A 112 -3.30 5.21 -17.91
C ALA A 112 -2.63 6.07 -19.00
N PRO A 113 -2.32 5.50 -20.19
CA PRO A 113 -1.50 6.16 -21.22
C PRO A 113 -2.09 7.45 -21.79
N ARG A 114 -3.39 7.68 -21.63
CA ARG A 114 -4.09 8.91 -22.06
C ARG A 114 -4.24 9.95 -20.95
N SER A 115 -3.73 9.67 -19.75
CA SER A 115 -3.82 10.57 -18.60
C SER A 115 -2.54 11.35 -18.39
N VAL A 116 -2.67 12.57 -17.87
CA VAL A 116 -1.53 13.38 -17.45
C VAL A 116 -1.04 12.90 -16.08
N PHE A 117 0.26 12.68 -15.96
CA PHE A 117 0.88 12.36 -14.68
C PHE A 117 0.92 13.60 -13.78
N VAL A 118 0.39 13.46 -12.57
CA VAL A 118 0.45 14.47 -11.53
C VAL A 118 1.21 13.88 -10.34
N TRP A 119 2.34 14.51 -10.00
CA TRP A 119 3.12 14.10 -8.84
C TRP A 119 2.44 14.56 -7.55
N ASP A 120 2.10 13.61 -6.70
CA ASP A 120 1.68 13.82 -5.33
C ASP A 120 2.74 13.18 -4.41
N PRO A 121 3.46 13.92 -3.56
CA PRO A 121 4.51 13.34 -2.74
C PRO A 121 3.95 12.34 -1.71
N PRO A 122 4.73 11.32 -1.33
CA PRO A 122 4.30 10.39 -0.32
C PRO A 122 4.15 11.03 1.07
N PRO A 123 3.29 10.44 1.94
CA PRO A 123 3.07 10.94 3.29
C PRO A 123 4.35 10.79 4.11
N ARG A 124 4.65 11.81 4.93
CA ARG A 124 5.86 11.85 5.78
C ARG A 124 5.58 11.42 7.22
N SER A 125 4.32 11.27 7.57
CA SER A 125 3.87 10.86 8.88
C SER A 125 2.53 10.16 8.79
N THR A 126 2.12 9.52 9.88
CA THR A 126 0.78 8.93 9.99
C THR A 126 -0.32 9.97 9.88
N ALA A 127 -0.09 11.20 10.36
CA ALA A 127 -1.08 12.28 10.28
C ALA A 127 -1.31 12.77 8.85
N ASP A 128 -0.30 12.65 7.98
CA ASP A 128 -0.39 13.02 6.57
C ASP A 128 -1.01 11.92 5.71
N TYR A 129 -1.03 10.68 6.22
CA TYR A 129 -1.53 9.54 5.48
C TYR A 129 -3.06 9.51 5.50
N ARG A 130 -3.65 9.64 4.32
CA ARG A 130 -5.07 9.39 4.09
C ARG A 130 -5.22 7.99 3.47
N PRO A 131 -5.84 7.04 4.20
CA PRO A 131 -6.19 5.76 3.61
C PRO A 131 -7.03 5.98 2.35
N PRO A 132 -6.84 5.16 1.30
CA PRO A 132 -7.70 5.24 0.13
C PRO A 132 -9.14 4.87 0.53
N ASP A 133 -10.10 5.60 -0.01
CA ASP A 133 -11.52 5.26 0.15
C ASP A 133 -11.75 3.88 -0.48
N LEU A 134 -12.31 2.94 0.30
CA LEU A 134 -12.64 1.58 -0.12
C LEU A 134 -14.17 1.44 -0.14
N PRO A 135 -14.87 2.06 -1.12
CA PRO A 135 -16.33 2.12 -1.11
C PRO A 135 -16.98 0.73 -1.04
N LEU A 136 -16.34 -0.30 -1.61
CA LEU A 136 -16.82 -1.69 -1.56
C LEU A 136 -16.80 -2.33 -0.14
N LEU A 137 -16.11 -1.74 0.84
CA LEU A 137 -16.12 -2.17 2.24
C LEU A 137 -17.08 -1.33 3.10
N GLU A 138 -17.47 -0.15 2.62
CA GLU A 138 -18.31 0.81 3.34
C GLU A 138 -19.78 0.73 2.90
N GLU A 139 -20.06 0.05 1.79
CA GLU A 139 -21.42 -0.31 1.43
C GLU A 139 -21.97 -1.30 2.47
N PRO A 140 -23.13 -1.02 3.09
CA PRO A 140 -23.84 -2.03 3.86
C PRO A 140 -24.01 -3.25 2.95
N ASP A 141 -23.66 -4.43 3.48
CA ASP A 141 -23.60 -5.70 2.77
C ASP A 141 -24.70 -5.77 1.69
N LEU A 142 -24.32 -5.74 0.41
CA LEU A 142 -25.26 -5.84 -0.72
C LEU A 142 -26.02 -7.18 -0.73
N LEU A 143 -25.69 -8.06 0.22
CA LEU A 143 -26.49 -9.21 0.58
C LEU A 143 -27.85 -8.71 1.11
N SER A 144 -28.81 -8.67 0.19
CA SER A 144 -30.22 -8.46 0.51
C SER A 144 -30.63 -9.38 1.66
N ASP A 145 -31.36 -8.85 2.64
CA ASP A 145 -31.86 -9.62 3.79
C ASP A 145 -32.38 -10.99 3.33
N PRO A 146 -31.76 -12.12 3.74
CA PRO A 146 -32.16 -13.45 3.31
C PRO A 146 -33.63 -13.76 3.56
N ARG A 147 -34.26 -13.10 4.55
CA ARG A 147 -35.70 -13.23 4.83
C ARG A 147 -36.54 -12.42 3.86
N ALA A 148 -36.11 -11.22 3.48
CA ALA A 148 -36.75 -10.43 2.43
C ALA A 148 -36.75 -11.15 1.07
N ILE A 149 -35.62 -11.77 0.70
CA ILE A 149 -35.52 -12.58 -0.52
C ILE A 149 -36.44 -13.79 -0.45
N ARG A 150 -36.44 -14.54 0.65
CA ARG A 150 -37.30 -15.72 0.84
C ARG A 150 -38.80 -15.38 0.79
N ARG A 151 -39.20 -14.24 1.36
CA ARG A 151 -40.57 -13.72 1.25
C ARG A 151 -40.96 -13.43 -0.20
N ALA A 152 -40.08 -12.76 -0.94
CA ALA A 152 -40.32 -12.43 -2.35
C ALA A 152 -40.43 -13.70 -3.21
N GLU A 153 -39.56 -14.68 -2.97
CA GLU A 153 -39.58 -15.98 -3.64
C GLU A 153 -40.86 -16.76 -3.34
N LYS A 154 -41.26 -16.89 -2.07
CA LYS A 154 -42.50 -17.57 -1.69
C LYS A 154 -43.73 -16.92 -2.32
N ARG A 155 -43.79 -15.59 -2.38
CA ARG A 155 -44.87 -14.87 -3.07
C ARG A 155 -44.91 -15.17 -4.57
N LEU A 156 -43.75 -15.23 -5.22
CA LEU A 156 -43.64 -15.55 -6.64
C LEU A 156 -44.08 -17.00 -6.93
N LEU A 157 -43.75 -17.93 -6.03
CA LEU A 157 -44.07 -19.35 -6.13
C LEU A 157 -45.46 -19.71 -5.59
N GLY A 158 -46.22 -18.75 -5.05
CA GLY A 158 -47.53 -18.99 -4.44
C GLY A 158 -47.49 -19.81 -3.14
N LEU A 159 -46.34 -19.83 -2.45
CA LEU A 159 -46.13 -20.54 -1.20
C LEU A 159 -46.57 -19.68 0.01
N PRO A 160 -47.14 -20.30 1.06
CA PRO A 160 -47.51 -19.57 2.27
C PRO A 160 -46.28 -19.07 3.04
N LEU A 161 -46.37 -17.84 3.57
CA LEU A 161 -45.36 -17.26 4.46
C LEU A 161 -45.44 -17.88 5.86
N THR A 162 -44.30 -18.15 6.48
CA THR A 162 -44.20 -18.65 7.86
C THR A 162 -43.96 -17.51 8.85
N PRO A 163 -44.24 -17.68 10.16
CA PRO A 163 -43.98 -16.64 11.16
C PRO A 163 -42.54 -16.12 11.16
N GLU A 164 -41.57 -17.00 10.91
CA GLU A 164 -40.14 -16.67 10.78
C GLU A 164 -39.83 -15.70 9.62
N ASP A 165 -40.68 -15.68 8.58
CA ASP A 165 -40.56 -14.76 7.46
C ASP A 165 -41.06 -13.34 7.83
N LEU A 166 -41.85 -13.20 8.90
CA LEU A 166 -42.59 -11.98 9.25
C LEU A 166 -41.98 -11.19 10.41
N GLU A 167 -41.12 -11.78 11.23
CA GLU A 167 -40.44 -11.09 12.33
C GLU A 167 -39.39 -10.09 11.80
N GLU A 168 -39.46 -8.84 12.28
CA GLU A 168 -38.45 -7.82 11.98
C GLU A 168 -37.12 -8.14 12.68
N PRO A 169 -35.96 -7.92 12.02
CA PRO A 169 -34.68 -8.05 12.68
C PRO A 169 -34.56 -7.05 13.83
N PRO A 170 -33.87 -7.39 14.93
CA PRO A 170 -33.51 -6.39 15.93
C PRO A 170 -32.72 -5.26 15.26
N GLN A 171 -33.13 -4.02 15.52
CA GLN A 171 -32.43 -2.83 15.02
C GLN A 171 -30.97 -2.88 15.46
N PRO A 172 -30.00 -2.69 14.55
CA PRO A 172 -28.61 -2.58 14.94
C PRO A 172 -28.47 -1.37 15.88
N HIS A 173 -27.96 -1.60 17.08
CA HIS A 173 -27.67 -0.54 18.03
C HIS A 173 -26.74 0.49 17.37
N PRO A 174 -27.03 1.80 17.48
CA PRO A 174 -26.08 2.81 17.05
C PRO A 174 -24.83 2.67 17.94
N GLY A 175 -23.73 2.25 17.33
CA GLY A 175 -22.46 2.03 18.00
C GLY A 175 -22.04 3.27 18.80
N GLY A 176 -21.70 3.03 20.07
CA GLY A 176 -21.17 4.04 20.99
C GLY A 176 -19.83 4.60 20.53
N THR A 177 -19.65 5.86 20.92
CA THR A 177 -18.47 6.73 20.88
C THR A 177 -17.12 6.06 21.12
#